data_AF-A0A5J5GJN7-F1
#
_entry.id   AF-A0A5J5GJN7-F1
#
_cell.length_a   1.000
_cell.length_b   1.000
_cell.length_c   1.000
_cell.angle_alpha   90.00
_cell.angle_beta   90.00
_cell.angle_gamma   90.00
#
_symmetry.space_group_name_H-M   'P 1'
#
loop_
_entity.id
_entity.type
_entity.pdbx_description
1 polymer ?
#
loop_
_entity_poly.entity_id
_entity_poly.type
_entity_poly.pdbx_seq_one_letter_code
_entity_poly.pdbx_strand_id
1 'polypeptide(L)'
;MAMKCWDVMEAIPFYLDGLLSPAQEQELRHHLESCPECADWLDEAREMRELWTGLENRPDAFEPGAVPDLVAGVLEEIGRLKTERHSRAEETPAVPKRSIRRASWLHYALAACLAFTLMQFGVFEQLGYGLTTFSGQMSDSVVQLFGDAGTR
;
A
#
# COMPACT_ATOMS: atom_id res chain seq x y z
N MET A 1 -2.00 21.94 -13.40
CA MET A 1 -2.46 20.54 -13.49
C MET A 1 -3.84 20.50 -12.88
N ALA A 2 -4.79 19.78 -13.46
CA ALA A 2 -6.11 19.66 -12.85
C ALA A 2 -6.03 18.62 -11.73
N MET A 3 -6.51 18.97 -10.53
CA MET A 3 -6.72 18.02 -9.42
C MET A 3 -7.59 16.86 -9.89
N LYS A 4 -7.23 15.63 -9.51
CA LYS A 4 -8.03 14.44 -9.80
C LYS A 4 -9.12 14.28 -8.76
N CYS A 5 -10.22 13.63 -9.11
CA CYS A 5 -11.34 13.38 -8.18
C CYS A 5 -10.89 12.66 -6.90
N TRP A 6 -9.93 11.74 -6.99
CA TRP A 6 -9.37 11.07 -5.81
C TRP A 6 -8.72 12.06 -4.83
N ASP A 7 -7.88 12.96 -5.35
CA ASP A 7 -7.18 13.96 -4.54
C ASP A 7 -8.17 14.94 -3.90
N VAL A 8 -9.27 15.24 -4.59
CA VAL A 8 -10.39 16.08 -4.10
C VAL A 8 -11.10 15.39 -2.94
N MET A 9 -11.49 14.12 -3.10
CA MET A 9 -12.16 13.36 -2.05
C MET A 9 -11.30 13.22 -0.79
N GLU A 10 -9.99 13.02 -0.93
CA GLU A 10 -9.06 13.01 0.20
C GLU A 10 -8.90 14.39 0.86
N ALA A 11 -8.98 15.47 0.09
CA ALA A 11 -8.83 16.83 0.58
C ALA A 11 -10.08 17.38 1.29
N ILE A 12 -11.27 16.84 1.02
CA ILE A 12 -12.55 17.35 1.54
C ILE A 12 -12.62 17.40 3.07
N PRO A 13 -12.20 16.39 3.85
CA PRO A 13 -12.18 16.49 5.31
C PRO A 13 -11.33 17.66 5.81
N PHE A 14 -10.14 17.84 5.24
CA PHE A 14 -9.25 18.97 5.58
C PHE A 14 -9.83 20.32 5.17
N TYR A 15 -10.57 20.36 4.06
CA TYR A 15 -11.30 21.55 3.63
C TYR A 15 -12.40 21.94 4.62
N LEU A 16 -13.20 20.96 5.07
CA LEU A 16 -14.25 21.19 6.06
C LEU A 16 -13.69 21.72 7.38
N ASP A 17 -12.51 21.24 7.78
CA ASP A 17 -11.82 21.67 9.00
C ASP A 17 -10.96 22.94 8.82
N GLY A 18 -10.92 23.53 7.60
CA GLY A 18 -10.16 24.75 7.32
C GLY A 18 -8.64 24.57 7.42
N LEU A 19 -8.15 23.35 7.19
CA LEU A 19 -6.73 22.96 7.32
C LEU A 19 -5.95 23.03 6.01
N LEU A 20 -6.60 23.32 4.88
CA LEU A 20 -5.94 23.46 3.59
C LEU A 20 -5.22 24.80 3.46
N SER A 21 -4.10 24.82 2.74
CA SER A 21 -3.48 26.09 2.34
C SER A 21 -4.35 26.83 1.30
N PRO A 22 -4.23 28.17 1.18
CA PRO A 22 -5.06 28.94 0.25
C PRO A 22 -4.97 28.48 -1.20
N ALA A 23 -3.79 28.01 -1.64
CA ALA A 23 -3.59 27.49 -2.98
C ALA A 23 -4.36 26.18 -3.21
N GLN A 24 -4.32 25.27 -2.23
CA GLN A 24 -5.04 23.98 -2.28
C GLN A 24 -6.55 24.21 -2.23
N GLU A 25 -7.02 25.14 -1.41
CA GLU A 25 -8.44 25.48 -1.34
C GLU A 25 -8.97 26.02 -2.68
N GLN A 26 -8.16 26.84 -3.37
CA GLN A 26 -8.55 27.38 -4.66
C GLN A 26 -8.58 26.29 -5.76
N GLU A 27 -7.62 25.38 -5.76
CA GLU A 27 -7.62 24.25 -6.70
C GLU A 27 -8.80 23.29 -6.45
N LEU A 28 -9.10 23.00 -5.18
CA LEU A 28 -10.26 22.21 -4.78
C LEU A 28 -11.57 22.85 -5.23
N ARG A 29 -11.77 24.15 -4.96
CA ARG A 29 -12.99 24.89 -5.38
C ARG A 29 -13.18 24.85 -6.89
N HIS A 30 -12.12 25.07 -7.66
CA HIS A 30 -12.18 24.99 -9.11
C HIS A 30 -12.61 23.59 -9.60
N HIS A 31 -12.14 22.53 -8.94
CA HIS A 31 -12.57 21.18 -9.27
C HIS A 31 -14.06 20.96 -8.94
N LEU A 32 -14.50 21.37 -7.75
CA LEU A 32 -15.89 21.24 -7.32
C LEU A 32 -16.88 21.98 -8.23
N GLU A 33 -16.48 23.13 -8.77
CA GLU A 33 -17.29 23.89 -9.76
C GLU A 33 -17.45 23.15 -11.10
N SER A 34 -16.54 22.23 -11.43
CA SER A 34 -16.50 21.54 -12.72
C SER A 34 -16.88 20.06 -12.65
N CYS A 35 -16.94 19.47 -11.46
CA CYS A 35 -17.20 18.05 -11.23
C CYS A 35 -18.38 17.84 -10.27
N PRO A 36 -19.59 17.50 -10.77
CA PRO A 36 -20.77 17.33 -9.93
C PRO A 36 -20.63 16.19 -8.92
N GLU A 37 -19.98 15.08 -9.27
CA GLU A 37 -19.79 13.95 -8.34
C GLU A 37 -18.99 14.35 -7.10
N CYS A 38 -17.98 15.21 -7.25
CA CYS A 38 -17.20 15.70 -6.13
C CYS A 38 -17.95 16.75 -5.30
N ALA A 39 -18.87 17.50 -5.92
CA ALA A 39 -19.76 18.41 -5.21
C ALA A 39 -20.77 17.63 -4.34
N ASP A 40 -21.37 16.57 -4.90
CA ASP A 40 -22.27 15.68 -4.16
C ASP A 40 -21.55 15.03 -2.97
N TRP A 41 -20.31 14.55 -3.17
CA TRP A 41 -19.48 14.01 -2.08
C TRP A 41 -19.18 15.03 -0.97
N LEU A 42 -18.97 16.30 -1.33
CA LEU A 42 -18.78 17.36 -0.35
C LEU A 42 -20.05 17.57 0.48
N ASP A 43 -21.21 17.52 -0.15
CA ASP A 43 -22.50 17.68 0.55
C ASP A 43 -22.77 16.51 1.51
N GLU A 44 -22.53 15.26 1.08
CA GLU A 44 -22.59 14.08 1.97
C GLU A 44 -21.64 14.21 3.16
N ALA A 45 -20.41 14.68 2.92
CA ALA A 45 -19.43 14.90 3.99
C ALA A 45 -19.86 16.00 4.98
N ARG A 46 -20.56 17.04 4.50
CA ARG A 46 -21.14 18.10 5.36
C ARG A 46 -22.27 17.54 6.22
N GLU A 47 -23.20 16.79 5.63
CA GLU A 47 -24.30 16.17 6.37
C GLU A 47 -23.78 15.25 7.47
N MET A 48 -22.79 14.41 7.15
CA MET A 48 -22.16 13.54 8.14
C MET A 48 -21.52 14.35 9.27
N ARG A 49 -20.80 15.44 8.96
CA ARG A 49 -20.22 16.33 9.96
C ARG A 49 -21.29 16.94 10.87
N GLU A 50 -22.39 17.42 10.31
CA GLU A 50 -23.49 18.00 11.07
C GLU A 50 -24.13 16.98 12.02
N LEU A 51 -24.30 15.72 11.59
CA LEU A 51 -24.78 14.65 12.45
C LEU A 51 -23.84 14.41 13.65
N TRP A 52 -22.52 14.37 13.40
CA TRP A 52 -21.52 14.19 14.46
C TRP A 52 -21.45 15.39 15.42
N THR A 53 -21.39 16.61 14.90
CA THR A 53 -21.39 17.83 15.71
C THR A 53 -22.72 17.99 16.47
N GLY A 54 -23.83 17.59 15.87
CA GLY A 54 -25.13 17.55 16.55
C GLY A 54 -25.14 16.56 17.72
N LEU A 55 -24.50 15.40 17.57
CA LEU A 55 -24.35 14.42 18.64
C LEU A 55 -23.42 14.91 19.77
N GLU A 56 -22.29 15.55 19.44
CA GLU A 56 -21.37 16.12 20.43
C GLU A 56 -22.00 17.26 21.24
N ASN A 57 -22.85 18.07 20.61
CA ASN A 57 -23.52 19.19 21.26
C ASN A 57 -24.77 18.78 22.06
N ARG A 58 -25.12 17.49 22.10
CA ARG A 58 -26.19 16.99 22.98
C ARG A 58 -25.64 16.79 24.39
N PRO A 59 -26.02 17.62 25.37
CA PRO A 59 -25.53 17.51 26.74
C PRO A 59 -25.93 16.19 27.41
N ASP A 60 -26.94 15.51 26.86
CA ASP A 60 -27.50 14.22 27.26
C ASP A 60 -26.86 13.01 26.54
N ALA A 61 -26.02 13.21 25.50
CA ALA A 61 -25.42 12.11 24.74
C ALA A 61 -24.23 11.44 25.47
N PHE A 62 -23.61 12.15 26.42
CA PHE A 62 -22.51 11.66 27.24
C PHE A 62 -22.74 12.02 28.70
N GLU A 63 -23.63 11.30 29.37
CA GLU A 63 -23.68 11.29 30.83
C GLU A 63 -22.32 10.81 31.36
N PRO A 64 -21.63 11.57 32.25
CA PRO A 64 -20.40 11.12 32.88
C PRO A 64 -20.63 9.80 33.63
N GLY A 65 -20.14 8.70 33.06
CA GLY A 65 -20.33 7.33 33.58
C GLY A 65 -21.22 6.42 32.72
N ALA A 66 -21.83 6.89 31.63
CA ALA A 66 -22.57 6.05 30.69
C ALA A 66 -21.66 5.21 29.79
N VAL A 67 -20.43 5.66 29.56
CA VAL A 67 -19.41 4.91 28.81
C VAL A 67 -18.47 4.24 29.80
N PRO A 68 -18.33 2.90 29.77
CA PRO A 68 -17.36 2.18 30.60
C PRO A 68 -15.94 2.72 30.37
N ASP A 69 -15.13 2.81 31.43
CA ASP A 69 -13.70 3.11 31.29
C ASP A 69 -12.98 1.90 30.67
N LEU A 70 -12.90 1.92 29.34
CA LEU A 70 -12.18 0.90 28.57
C LEU A 70 -10.67 1.07 28.66
N VAL A 71 -10.17 2.24 29.05
CA VAL A 71 -8.73 2.54 29.06
C VAL A 71 -8.04 1.66 30.09
N ALA A 72 -8.60 1.60 31.30
CA ALA A 72 -8.07 0.76 32.37
C ALA A 72 -8.02 -0.72 31.96
N GLY A 73 -9.13 -1.27 31.46
CA GLY A 73 -9.22 -2.68 31.06
C GLY A 73 -8.30 -3.04 29.89
N VAL A 74 -8.17 -2.15 28.90
CA VAL A 74 -7.27 -2.36 27.75
C VAL A 74 -5.80 -2.32 28.18
N LEU A 75 -5.41 -1.38 29.05
CA LEU A 75 -4.03 -1.31 29.53
C LEU A 75 -3.64 -2.53 30.38
N GLU A 76 -4.56 -3.03 31.20
CA GLU A 76 -4.37 -4.27 31.96
C GLU A 76 -4.16 -5.46 31.03
N GLU A 77 -5.01 -5.60 30.02
CA GLU A 77 -4.93 -6.68 29.03
C GLU A 77 -3.62 -6.64 28.23
N ILE A 78 -3.19 -5.45 27.79
CA ILE A 78 -1.89 -5.25 27.13
C ILE A 78 -0.74 -5.66 28.05
N GLY A 79 -0.82 -5.31 29.34
CA GLY A 79 0.17 -5.68 30.35
C GLY A 79 0.29 -7.19 30.54
N ARG A 80 -0.85 -7.90 30.60
CA ARG A 80 -0.92 -9.35 30.66
C ARG A 80 -0.26 -10.00 29.44
N LEU A 81 -0.68 -9.62 28.23
CA LEU A 81 -0.16 -10.17 26.98
C LEU A 81 1.35 -9.92 26.82
N LYS A 82 1.84 -8.76 27.26
CA LYS A 82 3.27 -8.44 27.25
C LYS A 82 4.04 -9.38 28.18
N THR A 83 3.53 -9.60 29.40
CA THR A 83 4.14 -10.51 30.39
C THR A 83 4.19 -11.94 29.88
N GLU A 84 3.09 -12.46 29.31
CA GLU A 84 3.03 -13.81 28.72
C GLU A 84 4.02 -14.01 27.56
N ARG A 85 4.20 -13.00 26.71
CA ARG A 85 5.21 -13.04 25.64
C ARG A 85 6.63 -13.08 26.20
N HIS A 86 6.90 -12.32 27.27
CA HIS A 86 8.22 -12.31 27.91
C HIS A 86 8.52 -13.64 28.59
N SER A 87 7.58 -14.20 29.36
CA SER A 87 7.75 -15.51 30.00
C SER A 87 7.92 -16.62 28.98
N ARG A 88 7.16 -16.63 27.87
CA ARG A 88 7.33 -17.60 26.79
C ARG A 88 8.69 -17.50 26.10
N ALA A 89 9.26 -16.30 25.98
CA ALA A 89 10.59 -16.09 25.42
C ALA A 89 11.70 -16.59 26.36
N GLU A 90 11.49 -16.48 27.68
CA GLU A 90 12.41 -16.99 28.70
C GLU A 90 12.30 -18.51 28.89
N GLU A 91 11.10 -19.08 28.76
CA GLU A 91 10.83 -20.51 28.90
C GLU A 91 11.13 -21.33 27.64
N THR A 92 11.23 -20.74 26.45
CA THR A 92 11.66 -21.48 25.27
C THR A 92 13.11 -21.96 25.44
N PRO A 93 13.38 -23.27 25.61
CA PRO A 93 14.74 -23.76 25.62
C PRO A 93 15.36 -23.45 24.26
N ALA A 94 16.55 -22.84 24.27
CA ALA A 94 17.30 -22.54 23.07
C ALA A 94 17.41 -23.80 22.19
N VAL A 95 16.66 -23.83 21.09
CA VAL A 95 16.74 -24.92 20.12
C VAL A 95 18.21 -25.05 19.71
N PRO A 96 18.81 -26.26 19.80
CA PRO A 96 20.24 -26.42 19.55
C PRO A 96 20.55 -25.98 18.11
N LYS A 97 21.36 -24.93 17.97
CA LYS A 97 21.82 -24.28 16.73
C LYS A 97 22.52 -25.23 15.71
N ARG A 98 22.57 -26.53 15.98
CA ARG A 98 23.19 -27.56 15.12
C ARG A 98 22.36 -27.91 13.88
N SER A 99 21.04 -27.72 13.88
CA SER A 99 20.19 -28.04 12.72
C SER A 99 20.32 -27.03 11.58
N ILE A 100 20.55 -25.75 11.88
CA ILE A 100 20.61 -24.65 10.90
C ILE A 100 21.86 -24.76 10.01
N ARG A 101 23.01 -25.21 10.55
CA ARG A 101 24.25 -25.35 9.76
C ARG A 101 24.20 -26.45 8.70
N ARG A 102 23.36 -27.47 8.85
CA ARG A 102 23.19 -28.53 7.85
C ARG A 102 22.23 -28.11 6.73
N ALA A 103 21.20 -27.33 7.06
CA ALA A 103 20.26 -26.77 6.07
C ALA A 103 20.97 -25.82 5.08
N SER A 104 21.91 -25.00 5.54
CA SER A 104 22.62 -24.07 4.65
C SER A 104 23.46 -24.77 3.58
N TRP A 105 24.10 -25.90 3.89
CA TRP A 105 24.86 -26.68 2.91
C TRP A 105 23.97 -27.38 1.89
N LEU A 106 22.78 -27.83 2.32
CA LEU A 106 21.79 -28.45 1.44
C LEU A 106 21.28 -27.45 0.39
N HIS A 107 21.10 -26.17 0.74
CA HIS A 107 20.70 -25.14 -0.24
C HIS A 107 21.77 -24.91 -1.30
N TYR A 108 23.06 -24.90 -0.93
CA TYR A 108 24.15 -24.77 -1.90
C TYR A 108 24.24 -26.01 -2.82
N ALA A 109 24.08 -27.21 -2.27
CA ALA A 109 24.06 -28.44 -3.06
C ALA A 109 22.87 -28.48 -4.04
N LEU A 110 21.68 -28.07 -3.59
CA LEU A 110 20.49 -27.96 -4.43
C LEU A 110 20.69 -26.95 -5.57
N ALA A 111 21.22 -25.77 -5.26
CA ALA A 111 21.49 -24.73 -6.26
C ALA A 111 22.49 -25.19 -7.33
N ALA A 112 23.58 -25.87 -6.91
CA ALA A 112 24.57 -26.43 -7.84
C ALA A 112 23.96 -27.52 -8.74
N CYS A 113 23.13 -28.40 -8.18
CA CYS A 113 22.44 -29.46 -8.94
C CYS A 113 21.44 -28.88 -9.95
N LEU A 114 20.67 -27.86 -9.55
CA LEU A 114 19.75 -27.14 -10.42
C LEU A 114 20.49 -26.43 -11.57
N ALA A 115 21.59 -25.73 -11.27
CA ALA A 115 22.40 -25.08 -12.28
C ALA A 115 22.98 -26.09 -13.28
N PHE A 116 23.50 -27.22 -12.80
CA PHE A 116 24.06 -28.27 -13.64
C PHE A 116 23.00 -28.92 -14.53
N THR A 117 21.80 -29.20 -14.01
CA THR A 117 20.70 -29.74 -14.81
C THR A 117 20.22 -28.76 -15.87
N LEU A 118 20.01 -27.49 -15.53
CA LEU A 118 19.65 -26.45 -16.51
C LEU A 118 20.68 -26.30 -17.64
N MET A 119 21.97 -26.45 -17.30
CA MET A 119 23.07 -26.43 -18.26
C MET A 119 23.08 -27.69 -19.15
N GLN A 120 22.89 -28.88 -18.57
CA GLN A 120 22.85 -30.15 -19.32
C GLN A 120 21.67 -30.23 -20.30
N PHE A 121 20.52 -29.68 -19.93
CA PHE A 121 19.33 -29.64 -20.79
C PHE A 121 19.37 -28.50 -21.82
N GLY A 122 20.46 -27.74 -21.91
CA GLY A 122 20.63 -26.70 -22.93
C GLY A 122 19.59 -25.58 -22.87
N VAL A 123 18.94 -25.37 -21.71
CA VAL A 123 17.91 -24.33 -21.52
C VAL A 123 18.45 -22.94 -21.88
N PHE A 124 19.75 -22.73 -21.68
CA PHE A 124 20.46 -21.51 -22.06
C PHE A 124 20.65 -21.33 -23.57
N GLU A 125 20.76 -22.42 -24.36
CA GLU A 125 20.79 -22.30 -25.83
C GLU A 125 19.43 -21.83 -26.36
N GLN A 126 18.34 -22.40 -25.82
CA GLN A 126 16.98 -22.04 -26.20
C GLN A 126 16.64 -20.58 -25.82
N LEU A 127 17.21 -20.06 -24.73
CA LEU A 127 17.14 -18.65 -24.35
C LEU A 127 18.00 -17.73 -25.25
N GLY A 128 19.18 -18.19 -25.70
CA GLY A 128 20.05 -17.45 -26.60
C GLY A 128 19.45 -17.25 -28.00
N TYR A 129 18.80 -18.28 -28.56
CA TYR A 129 18.03 -18.17 -29.79
C TYR A 129 16.78 -17.28 -29.61
N GLY A 130 16.09 -17.39 -28.47
CA GLY A 130 14.95 -16.52 -28.16
C GLY A 130 15.31 -15.02 -28.10
N LEU A 131 16.42 -14.69 -27.44
CA LEU A 131 16.91 -13.30 -27.30
C LEU A 131 17.40 -12.70 -28.63
N THR A 132 18.11 -13.48 -29.45
CA THR A 132 18.58 -13.02 -30.78
C THR A 132 17.40 -12.77 -31.74
N THR A 133 16.36 -13.60 -31.68
CA THR A 133 15.14 -13.40 -32.50
C THR A 133 14.36 -12.16 -32.05
N PHE A 134 14.23 -11.93 -30.73
CA PHE A 134 13.56 -10.74 -30.18
C PHE A 134 14.28 -9.44 -30.55
N SER A 135 15.62 -9.43 -30.50
CA SER A 135 16.41 -8.26 -30.88
C SER A 135 16.31 -7.94 -32.37
N GLY A 136 16.13 -8.96 -33.23
CA GLY A 136 15.87 -8.78 -34.65
C GLY A 136 14.52 -8.11 -34.93
N GLN A 137 13.46 -8.53 -34.24
CA GLN A 137 12.11 -7.94 -34.40
C GLN A 137 12.01 -6.48 -33.94
N MET A 138 12.75 -6.11 -32.90
CA MET A 138 12.85 -4.70 -32.47
C MET A 138 13.57 -3.83 -33.50
N SER A 139 14.57 -4.37 -34.20
CA SER A 139 15.29 -3.63 -35.25
C SER A 139 14.42 -3.36 -36.48
N ASP A 140 13.63 -4.35 -36.94
CA ASP A 140 12.72 -4.16 -38.08
C ASP A 140 11.58 -3.19 -37.76
N SER A 141 11.06 -3.23 -36.54
CA SER A 141 10.00 -2.32 -36.09
C SER A 141 10.48 -0.86 -36.07
N VAL A 142 11.73 -0.62 -35.67
CA VAL A 142 12.34 0.71 -35.66
C VAL A 142 12.63 1.19 -37.09
N VAL A 143 13.11 0.34 -37.98
CA VAL A 143 13.33 0.70 -39.40
C VAL A 143 12.02 1.00 -40.12
N GLN A 144 10.93 0.27 -39.85
CA GLN A 144 9.60 0.61 -40.37
C GLN A 144 9.10 1.96 -39.83
N LEU A 145 9.31 2.25 -38.54
CA LEU A 145 8.85 3.50 -37.93
C LEU A 145 9.63 4.73 -38.44
N PHE A 146 10.93 4.58 -38.71
CA PHE A 146 11.78 5.66 -39.23
C PHE A 146 11.86 5.73 -40.77
N GLY A 147 11.51 4.64 -41.48
CA GLY A 147 11.42 4.62 -42.94
C GLY A 147 10.21 5.40 -43.47
N ASP A 148 9.10 5.41 -42.74
CA ASP A 148 7.88 6.13 -43.10
C ASP A 148 7.99 7.65 -42.84
N ALA A 149 8.96 8.08 -42.03
CA ALA A 149 9.25 9.50 -41.76
C ALA A 149 10.13 10.18 -42.83
N GLY A 150 10.61 9.44 -43.84
CA GLY A 150 11.55 9.93 -44.86
C GLY A 150 10.95 10.25 -46.24
N THR A 151 9.64 10.10 -46.43
CA THR A 151 8.97 10.43 -47.73
C THR A 151 7.81 11.39 -47.55
N ARG A 152 8.12 12.65 -47.20
CA ARG A 152 7.29 13.81 -47.53
C ARG A 152 8.09 15.08 -47.56
#